data_AF-A0A846C8Z1-F1
#
_entry.id   AF-A0A846C8Z1-F1
#
_cell.length_a   1.000
_cell.length_b   1.000
_cell.length_c   1.000
_cell.angle_alpha   90.00
_cell.angle_beta   90.00
_cell.angle_gamma   90.00
#
_symmetry.space_group_name_H-M   'P 1'
#
loop_
_entity.id
_entity.type
_entity.pdbx_description
1 polymer ?
#
loop_
_entity_poly.entity_id
_entity_poly.type
_entity_poly.pdbx_seq_one_letter_code
_entity_poly.pdbx_strand_id
1 'polypeptide(L)'
;MRNLSTGVGHLTFLLSMARTAWLSWVAGMLMFVPSLKAKFQMRLIVSVMVASVFIVPLVSMEPFSTVINDRIESFTSKKDVSANARAEGYSELLEPALNEVIGRGLGTVVHSGSLGSNDSGILSMLFSFGWFGSLPYLTGIFLLLFTLLNSSAAYLDPFVSATRAIALATFAQMGLNVPTIEVIGMVLWGFIGISMAAHKYYQAERTAMARLKL
;
A
#
# COMPACT_ATOMS: atom_id res chain seq x y z
N MET A 1 -18.25 11.68 19.66
CA MET A 1 -17.05 10.85 19.89
C MET A 1 -16.49 10.21 18.61
N ARG A 2 -17.30 9.64 17.70
CA ARG A 2 -16.79 8.96 16.48
C ARG A 2 -15.95 9.84 15.53
N ASN A 3 -16.24 11.15 15.44
CA ASN A 3 -15.53 12.06 14.54
C ASN A 3 -14.21 12.60 15.11
N LEU A 4 -14.07 12.65 16.45
CA LEU A 4 -12.85 13.10 17.13
C LEU A 4 -11.70 12.09 16.96
N SER A 5 -12.01 10.79 17.06
CA SER A 5 -11.05 9.72 16.81
C SER A 5 -10.54 9.74 15.37
N THR A 6 -11.42 10.02 14.40
CA THR A 6 -11.02 10.21 13.00
C THR A 6 -10.06 11.39 12.85
N GLY A 7 -10.35 12.54 13.47
CA GLY A 7 -9.49 13.73 13.40
C GLY A 7 -8.09 13.49 14.00
N VAL A 8 -8.02 12.91 15.19
CA VAL A 8 -6.75 12.58 15.86
C VAL A 8 -5.98 11.51 15.07
N GLY A 9 -6.66 10.53 14.50
CA GLY A 9 -6.07 9.52 13.63
C GLY A 9 -5.45 10.12 12.36
N HIS A 10 -6.14 11.05 11.70
CA HIS A 10 -5.61 11.73 10.52
C HIS A 10 -4.40 12.62 10.87
N LEU A 11 -4.45 13.32 12.01
CA LEU A 11 -3.31 14.12 12.48
C LEU A 11 -2.10 13.25 12.79
N THR A 12 -2.29 12.15 13.52
CA THR A 12 -1.21 11.18 13.84
C THR A 12 -0.64 10.55 12.57
N PHE A 13 -1.49 10.27 11.59
CA PHE A 13 -1.11 9.73 10.29
C PHE A 13 -0.25 10.73 9.48
N LEU A 14 -0.60 12.01 9.49
CA LEU A 14 0.14 13.06 8.81
C LEU A 14 1.50 13.34 9.47
N LEU A 15 1.57 13.25 10.79
CA LEU A 15 2.77 13.50 11.57
C LEU A 15 3.77 12.34 11.55
N SER A 16 3.31 11.10 11.35
CA SER A 16 4.16 9.90 11.49
C SER A 16 4.73 9.33 10.19
N MET A 17 4.21 9.70 9.02
CA MET A 17 4.41 8.85 7.83
C MET A 17 5.49 9.28 6.84
N ALA A 18 6.22 8.26 6.35
CA ALA A 18 7.15 8.33 5.23
C ALA A 18 6.41 8.41 3.87
N ARG A 19 7.12 8.84 2.81
CA ARG A 19 6.60 9.02 1.44
C ARG A 19 5.86 7.80 0.88
N THR A 20 6.30 6.59 1.24
CA THR A 20 5.71 5.32 0.78
C THR A 20 4.28 5.12 1.27
N ALA A 21 3.97 5.61 2.46
CA ALA A 21 2.66 5.44 3.05
C ALA A 21 1.64 6.45 2.50
N TRP A 22 2.10 7.64 2.07
CA TRP A 22 1.31 8.58 1.27
C TRP A 22 0.89 7.98 -0.08
N LEU A 23 1.82 7.30 -0.76
CA LEU A 23 1.50 6.58 -2.00
C LEU A 23 0.40 5.53 -1.76
N SER A 24 0.54 4.73 -0.70
CA SER A 24 -0.47 3.74 -0.33
C SER A 24 -1.83 4.38 -0.02
N TRP A 25 -1.83 5.51 0.69
CA TRP A 25 -3.05 6.19 1.06
C TRP A 25 -3.79 6.74 -0.16
N VAL A 26 -3.07 7.41 -1.06
CA VAL A 26 -3.62 7.91 -2.32
C VAL A 26 -4.15 6.76 -3.18
N ALA A 27 -3.36 5.70 -3.36
CA ALA A 27 -3.78 4.51 -4.11
C ALA A 27 -5.05 3.87 -3.51
N GLY A 28 -5.10 3.74 -2.18
CA GLY A 28 -6.27 3.22 -1.47
C GLY A 28 -7.50 4.09 -1.65
N MET A 29 -7.35 5.42 -1.56
CA MET A 29 -8.45 6.36 -1.78
C MET A 29 -8.97 6.31 -3.23
N LEU A 30 -8.06 6.28 -4.22
CA LEU A 30 -8.44 6.15 -5.62
C LEU A 30 -9.21 4.86 -5.92
N MET A 31 -8.86 3.76 -5.26
CA MET A 31 -9.57 2.48 -5.41
C MET A 31 -10.88 2.42 -4.61
N PHE A 32 -10.93 3.06 -3.44
CA PHE A 32 -12.06 2.98 -2.52
C PHE A 32 -13.17 3.98 -2.86
N VAL A 33 -12.83 5.24 -3.15
CA VAL A 33 -13.82 6.31 -3.34
C VAL A 33 -14.84 5.98 -4.44
N PRO A 34 -14.46 5.49 -5.64
CA PRO A 34 -15.42 5.20 -6.71
C PRO A 34 -16.44 4.10 -6.35
N SER A 35 -16.12 3.23 -5.39
CA SER A 35 -17.01 2.15 -4.96
C SER A 35 -18.09 2.59 -3.97
N LEU A 36 -17.95 3.78 -3.37
CA LEU A 36 -18.86 4.29 -2.36
C LEU A 36 -20.05 5.01 -3.00
N LYS A 37 -21.21 4.97 -2.32
CA LYS A 37 -22.35 5.82 -2.68
C LYS A 37 -21.99 7.30 -2.54
N ALA A 38 -22.53 8.16 -3.42
CA ALA A 38 -22.23 9.60 -3.47
C ALA A 38 -22.33 10.32 -2.10
N LYS A 39 -23.29 9.94 -1.26
CA LYS A 39 -23.43 10.48 0.11
C LYS A 39 -22.19 10.21 0.98
N PHE A 40 -21.60 9.03 0.88
CA PHE A 40 -20.39 8.67 1.64
C PHE A 40 -19.13 9.24 1.02
N GLN A 41 -19.05 9.34 -0.31
CA GLN A 41 -17.98 10.06 -1.01
C GLN A 41 -17.90 11.51 -0.55
N MET A 42 -19.04 12.22 -0.57
CA MET A 42 -19.11 13.62 -0.12
C MET A 42 -18.73 13.76 1.35
N ARG A 43 -19.19 12.84 2.22
CA ARG A 43 -18.80 12.84 3.64
C ARG A 43 -17.30 12.67 3.83
N LEU A 44 -16.66 11.81 3.03
CA LEU A 44 -15.22 11.60 3.09
C LEU A 44 -14.46 12.84 2.62
N ILE A 45 -14.85 13.43 1.50
CA ILE A 45 -14.26 14.66 0.96
C ILE A 45 -14.36 15.80 2.00
N VAL A 46 -15.53 16.01 2.61
CA VAL A 46 -15.71 17.03 3.65
C VAL A 46 -14.82 16.74 4.87
N SER A 47 -14.70 15.47 5.28
CA SER A 47 -13.86 15.09 6.42
C SER A 47 -12.37 15.40 6.16
N VAL A 48 -11.90 15.14 4.94
CA VAL A 48 -10.53 15.47 4.51
C VAL A 48 -10.33 16.99 4.48
N MET A 49 -11.26 17.75 3.90
CA MET A 49 -11.17 19.23 3.89
C MET A 49 -11.14 19.82 5.29
N VAL A 50 -12.01 19.34 6.19
CA VAL A 50 -12.05 19.80 7.59
C VAL A 50 -10.72 19.48 8.28
N ALA A 51 -10.17 18.28 8.08
CA ALA A 51 -8.84 17.94 8.60
C ALA A 51 -7.76 18.90 8.06
N SER A 52 -7.75 19.19 6.75
CA SER A 52 -6.85 20.17 6.12
C SER A 52 -6.88 21.54 6.79
N VAL A 53 -8.07 22.04 7.13
CA VAL A 53 -8.22 23.33 7.83
C VAL A 53 -7.55 23.31 9.21
N PHE A 54 -7.62 22.19 9.94
CA PHE A 54 -6.96 22.05 11.24
C PHE A 54 -5.44 21.87 11.13
N ILE A 55 -4.94 21.34 10.02
CA ILE A 55 -3.50 21.13 9.80
C ILE A 55 -2.78 22.45 9.51
N VAL A 56 -3.40 23.37 8.77
CA VAL A 56 -2.80 24.68 8.42
C VAL A 56 -2.21 25.42 9.63
N PRO A 57 -2.94 25.64 10.75
CA PRO A 57 -2.35 26.31 11.91
C PRO A 57 -1.27 25.48 12.59
N LEU A 58 -1.33 24.14 12.56
CA LEU A 58 -0.28 23.27 13.10
C LEU A 58 1.05 23.40 12.34
N VAL A 59 1.02 23.64 11.01
CA VAL A 59 2.25 23.85 10.22
C VAL A 59 3.00 25.12 10.65
N SER A 60 2.31 26.11 11.22
CA SER A 60 2.93 27.36 11.68
C SER A 60 3.38 27.34 13.14
N MET A 61 3.05 26.29 13.91
CA MET A 61 3.41 26.17 15.32
C MET A 61 4.65 25.29 15.51
N GLU A 62 5.64 25.76 16.27
CA GLU A 62 6.75 24.91 16.72
C GLU A 62 6.27 23.91 17.81
N PRO A 63 6.81 22.67 17.85
CA PRO A 63 7.87 22.10 17.00
C PRO A 63 7.36 21.41 15.72
N PHE A 64 6.08 21.53 15.39
CA PHE A 64 5.47 20.82 14.26
C PHE A 64 5.89 21.42 12.90
N SER A 65 6.12 22.73 12.86
CA SER A 65 6.54 23.46 11.66
C SER A 65 7.82 22.88 11.04
N THR A 66 8.84 22.59 11.84
CA THR A 66 10.11 22.05 11.36
C THR A 66 9.93 20.66 10.75
N VAL A 67 9.28 19.75 11.49
CA VAL A 67 9.03 18.38 11.02
C VAL A 67 8.18 18.36 9.74
N ILE A 68 7.12 19.18 9.67
CA ILE A 68 6.23 19.20 8.50
C ILE A 68 6.91 19.83 7.29
N ASN A 69 7.64 20.94 7.48
CA ASN A 69 8.35 21.60 6.39
C ASN A 69 9.48 20.72 5.83
N ASP A 70 10.25 20.03 6.68
CA ASP A 70 11.27 19.07 6.23
C ASP A 70 10.65 17.96 5.35
N ARG A 71 9.44 17.51 5.66
CA ARG A 71 8.71 16.51 4.87
C ARG A 71 8.23 17.08 3.54
N ILE A 72 7.66 18.28 3.53
CA ILE A 72 7.22 18.95 2.29
C ILE A 72 8.43 19.24 1.39
N GLU A 73 9.55 19.67 1.96
CA GLU A 73 10.80 19.94 1.24
C GLU A 73 11.38 18.65 0.65
N SER A 74 11.25 17.50 1.32
CA SER A 74 11.66 16.19 0.77
C SER A 74 10.92 15.79 -0.52
N PHE A 75 9.73 16.33 -0.78
CA PHE A 75 9.02 16.12 -2.06
C PHE A 75 9.54 16.99 -3.20
N THR A 76 10.18 18.12 -2.89
CA THR A 76 10.56 19.15 -3.89
C THR A 76 12.08 19.20 -4.11
N SER A 77 12.89 18.83 -3.11
CA SER A 77 14.33 18.95 -3.19
C SER A 77 14.97 17.78 -3.95
N LYS A 78 15.96 18.10 -4.80
CA LYS A 78 16.88 17.11 -5.41
C LYS A 78 17.89 16.54 -4.39
N LYS A 79 17.89 17.02 -3.14
CA LYS A 79 18.84 16.65 -2.08
C LYS A 79 18.25 15.65 -1.09
N ASP A 80 17.18 14.95 -1.46
CA ASP A 80 16.65 13.87 -0.62
C ASP A 80 17.64 12.71 -0.60
N VAL A 81 18.37 12.62 0.51
CA VAL A 81 19.37 11.57 0.78
C VAL A 81 18.74 10.18 0.65
N SER A 82 17.48 10.00 1.07
CA SER A 82 16.81 8.70 1.02
C SER A 82 16.36 8.31 -0.40
N ALA A 83 16.00 9.27 -1.25
CA ALA A 83 15.70 8.96 -2.67
C ALA A 83 16.98 8.71 -3.48
N ASN A 84 18.00 9.54 -3.25
CA ASN A 84 19.28 9.43 -3.95
C ASN A 84 20.00 8.14 -3.56
N ALA A 85 20.02 7.79 -2.27
CA ALA A 85 20.55 6.50 -1.79
C ALA A 85 19.80 5.31 -2.41
N ARG A 86 18.48 5.43 -2.61
CA ARG A 86 17.71 4.40 -3.32
C ARG A 86 18.13 4.28 -4.78
N ALA A 87 18.19 5.40 -5.51
CA ALA A 87 18.58 5.40 -6.91
C ALA A 87 20.00 4.83 -7.12
N GLU A 88 20.94 5.20 -6.25
CA GLU A 88 22.31 4.69 -6.24
C GLU A 88 22.34 3.18 -5.96
N GLY A 89 21.66 2.72 -4.91
CA GLY A 89 21.60 1.29 -4.59
C GLY A 89 20.93 0.45 -5.69
N TYR A 90 19.89 0.96 -6.36
CA TYR A 90 19.33 0.31 -7.54
C TYR A 90 20.35 0.25 -8.70
N SER A 91 21.13 1.31 -8.92
CA SER A 91 22.15 1.30 -9.98
C SER A 91 23.26 0.27 -9.76
N GLU A 92 23.62 0.01 -8.49
CA GLU A 92 24.65 -0.96 -8.13
C GLU A 92 24.15 -2.41 -8.14
N LEU A 93 22.91 -2.62 -7.68
CA LEU A 93 22.42 -3.96 -7.36
C LEU A 93 21.50 -4.55 -8.42
N LEU A 94 20.93 -3.74 -9.33
CA LEU A 94 19.97 -4.21 -10.32
C LEU A 94 20.59 -5.24 -11.28
N GLU A 95 21.76 -4.96 -11.85
CA GLU A 95 22.41 -5.90 -12.77
C GLU A 95 22.77 -7.24 -12.09
N PRO A 96 23.42 -7.27 -10.91
CA PRO A 96 23.61 -8.51 -10.17
C PRO A 96 22.29 -9.24 -9.88
N ALA A 97 21.24 -8.53 -9.47
CA ALA A 97 19.95 -9.15 -9.16
C ALA A 97 19.26 -9.78 -10.38
N LEU A 98 19.36 -9.14 -11.55
CA LEU A 98 18.78 -9.66 -12.79
C LEU A 98 19.49 -10.92 -13.28
N ASN A 99 20.75 -11.13 -12.91
CA ASN A 99 21.51 -12.33 -13.24
C ASN A 99 21.25 -13.51 -12.27
N GLU A 100 20.51 -13.30 -11.18
CA GLU A 100 20.13 -14.37 -10.24
C GLU A 100 18.97 -15.21 -10.79
N VAL A 101 19.28 -16.36 -11.39
CA VAL A 101 18.24 -17.27 -11.92
C VAL A 101 17.59 -18.11 -10.82
N ILE A 102 18.40 -18.66 -9.92
CA ILE A 102 17.97 -19.54 -8.81
C ILE A 102 17.78 -18.74 -7.50
N GLY A 103 18.51 -17.63 -7.36
CA GLY A 103 18.58 -16.88 -6.11
C GLY A 103 19.60 -17.46 -5.14
N ARG A 104 19.86 -16.69 -4.09
CA ARG A 104 20.85 -16.97 -3.04
C ARG A 104 20.25 -17.64 -1.80
N GLY A 105 18.93 -17.78 -1.76
CA GLY A 105 18.18 -18.42 -0.67
C GLY A 105 17.57 -17.45 0.33
N LEU A 106 16.72 -18.00 1.19
CA LEU A 106 16.04 -17.26 2.26
C LEU A 106 17.04 -16.75 3.31
N GLY A 107 16.85 -15.51 3.77
CA GLY A 107 17.76 -14.87 4.71
C GLY A 107 18.96 -14.19 4.06
N THR A 108 18.96 -14.09 2.72
CA THR A 108 19.94 -13.28 2.00
C THR A 108 19.79 -11.83 2.40
N VAL A 109 20.83 -11.29 3.03
CA VAL A 109 20.91 -9.89 3.41
C VAL A 109 21.60 -9.13 2.28
N VAL A 110 20.81 -8.33 1.57
CA VAL A 110 21.31 -7.36 0.58
C VAL A 110 21.79 -6.13 1.33
N HIS A 111 23.08 -5.83 1.24
CA HIS A 111 23.68 -4.59 1.72
C HIS A 111 24.45 -3.95 0.57
N SER A 112 24.05 -2.74 0.18
CA SER A 112 24.97 -1.79 -0.45
C SER A 112 25.28 -0.66 0.52
N GLY A 113 26.21 0.22 0.16
CA GLY A 113 26.52 1.40 0.97
C GLY A 113 25.32 2.35 1.17
N SER A 114 24.26 2.18 0.38
CA SER A 114 23.11 3.09 0.29
C SER A 114 21.73 2.40 0.41
N LEU A 115 21.65 1.07 0.28
CA LEU A 115 20.40 0.29 0.28
C LEU A 115 20.42 -0.88 1.26
N GLY A 116 19.41 -0.97 2.12
CA GLY A 116 19.14 -2.14 2.94
C GLY A 116 18.24 -3.16 2.24
N SER A 117 18.19 -4.39 2.76
CA SER A 117 17.37 -5.48 2.23
C SER A 117 15.86 -5.20 2.29
N ASN A 118 15.44 -4.28 3.16
CA ASN A 118 14.05 -3.87 3.37
C ASN A 118 13.65 -2.63 2.55
N ASP A 119 14.58 -2.03 1.79
CA ASP A 119 14.30 -0.81 1.02
C ASP A 119 13.81 -1.06 -0.41
N SER A 120 13.87 -2.32 -0.88
CA SER A 120 13.39 -2.71 -2.21
C SER A 120 12.78 -4.12 -2.20
N GLY A 121 11.47 -4.20 -2.39
CA GLY A 121 10.74 -5.47 -2.47
C GLY A 121 11.15 -6.34 -3.64
N ILE A 122 11.37 -5.72 -4.81
CA ILE A 122 11.70 -6.45 -6.04
C ILE A 122 13.12 -7.01 -5.97
N LEU A 123 14.07 -6.19 -5.53
CA LEU A 123 15.48 -6.56 -5.48
C LEU A 123 15.72 -7.66 -4.44
N SER A 124 15.09 -7.53 -3.26
CA SER A 124 15.14 -8.55 -2.21
C SER A 124 14.56 -9.90 -2.66
N MET A 125 13.47 -9.90 -3.44
CA MET A 125 12.91 -11.12 -4.02
C MET A 125 13.84 -11.75 -5.06
N LEU A 126 14.39 -10.97 -5.99
CA LEU A 126 15.31 -11.50 -7.00
C LEU A 126 16.56 -12.10 -6.35
N PHE A 127 17.16 -11.44 -5.35
CA PHE A 127 18.30 -12.03 -4.64
C PHE A 127 17.92 -13.26 -3.83
N SER A 128 16.74 -13.31 -3.19
CA SER A 128 16.36 -14.44 -2.34
C SER A 128 15.91 -15.66 -3.16
N PHE A 129 15.11 -15.43 -4.20
CA PHE A 129 14.38 -16.47 -4.94
C PHE A 129 14.81 -16.63 -6.40
N GLY A 130 15.62 -15.70 -6.90
CA GLY A 130 15.93 -15.61 -8.32
C GLY A 130 14.70 -15.38 -9.19
N TRP A 131 14.87 -15.46 -10.49
CA TRP A 131 13.75 -15.48 -11.43
C TRP A 131 12.80 -16.66 -11.19
N PHE A 132 13.35 -17.84 -10.85
CA PHE A 132 12.55 -19.06 -10.73
C PHE A 132 11.50 -18.98 -9.62
N GLY A 133 11.83 -18.38 -8.47
CA GLY A 133 10.85 -18.18 -7.40
C GLY A 133 10.13 -16.84 -7.47
N SER A 134 10.79 -15.76 -7.92
CA SER A 134 10.17 -14.43 -7.98
C SER A 134 9.03 -14.35 -8.99
N LEU A 135 9.17 -14.98 -10.17
CA LEU A 135 8.12 -14.97 -11.19
C LEU A 135 6.81 -15.62 -10.75
N PRO A 136 6.78 -16.89 -10.30
CA PRO A 136 5.54 -17.51 -9.88
C PRO A 136 4.96 -16.82 -8.65
N TYR A 137 5.80 -16.30 -7.76
CA TYR A 137 5.35 -15.55 -6.58
C TYR A 137 4.64 -14.25 -6.95
N LEU A 138 5.28 -13.41 -7.78
CA LEU A 138 4.69 -12.17 -8.28
C LEU A 138 3.45 -12.43 -9.13
N THR A 139 3.49 -13.46 -9.96
CA THR A 139 2.34 -13.88 -10.78
C THR A 139 1.17 -14.30 -9.88
N GLY A 140 1.42 -15.08 -8.84
CA GLY A 140 0.39 -15.48 -7.87
C GLY A 140 -0.25 -14.29 -7.17
N ILE A 141 0.56 -13.34 -6.69
CA ILE A 141 0.05 -12.10 -6.09
C ILE A 141 -0.76 -11.31 -7.11
N PHE A 142 -0.25 -11.16 -8.33
CA PHE A 142 -0.94 -10.43 -9.39
C PHE A 142 -2.30 -11.06 -9.73
N LEU A 143 -2.38 -12.39 -9.83
CA LEU A 143 -3.63 -13.11 -10.07
C LEU A 143 -4.64 -12.92 -8.93
N LEU A 144 -4.18 -12.93 -7.67
CA LEU A 144 -5.03 -12.64 -6.52
C LEU A 144 -5.59 -11.22 -6.61
N LEU A 145 -4.73 -10.22 -6.83
CA LEU A 145 -5.15 -8.82 -6.92
C LEU A 145 -6.07 -8.58 -8.14
N PHE A 146 -5.78 -9.22 -9.27
CA PHE A 146 -6.63 -9.16 -10.47
C PHE A 146 -8.02 -9.74 -10.20
N THR A 147 -8.10 -10.84 -9.45
CA THR A 147 -9.39 -11.42 -9.02
C THR A 147 -10.16 -10.44 -8.13
N LEU A 148 -9.48 -9.76 -7.21
CA LEU A 148 -10.11 -8.74 -6.36
C LEU A 148 -10.62 -7.53 -7.16
N LEU A 149 -9.87 -7.07 -8.16
CA LEU A 149 -10.28 -5.97 -9.04
C LEU A 149 -11.56 -6.30 -9.80
N ASN A 150 -11.67 -7.51 -10.33
CA ASN A 150 -12.84 -7.98 -11.08
C ASN A 150 -14.02 -8.40 -10.18
N SER A 151 -13.85 -8.39 -8.86
CA SER A 151 -14.91 -8.73 -7.92
C SER A 151 -15.99 -7.65 -7.87
N SER A 152 -17.16 -7.96 -8.42
CA SER A 152 -18.35 -7.10 -8.29
C SER A 152 -18.93 -7.06 -6.86
N ALA A 153 -18.46 -7.92 -5.95
CA ALA A 153 -18.84 -7.91 -4.54
C ALA A 153 -18.47 -6.58 -3.83
N ALA A 154 -17.44 -5.90 -4.34
CA ALA A 154 -17.01 -4.61 -3.78
C ALA A 154 -18.06 -3.49 -3.92
N TYR A 155 -19.00 -3.58 -4.87
CA TYR A 155 -20.09 -2.60 -5.00
C TYR A 155 -21.29 -2.91 -4.12
N LEU A 156 -21.39 -4.15 -3.64
CA LEU A 156 -22.49 -4.60 -2.78
C LEU A 156 -22.20 -4.31 -1.31
N ASP A 157 -20.93 -4.46 -0.91
CA ASP A 157 -20.51 -4.37 0.47
C ASP A 157 -19.34 -3.38 0.64
N PRO A 158 -19.57 -2.24 1.34
CA PRO A 158 -18.52 -1.27 1.63
C PRO A 158 -17.32 -1.84 2.39
N PHE A 159 -17.52 -2.88 3.21
CA PHE A 159 -16.42 -3.56 3.91
C PHE A 159 -15.54 -4.34 2.95
N VAL A 160 -16.13 -5.04 1.97
CA VAL A 160 -15.38 -5.73 0.91
C VAL A 160 -14.61 -4.74 0.05
N SER A 161 -15.20 -3.58 -0.23
CA SER A 161 -14.48 -2.53 -0.95
C SER A 161 -13.29 -1.98 -0.15
N ALA A 162 -13.47 -1.74 1.14
CA ALA A 162 -12.41 -1.23 2.01
C ALA A 162 -11.25 -2.23 2.12
N THR A 163 -11.56 -3.51 2.36
CA THR A 163 -10.55 -4.57 2.48
C THR A 163 -9.77 -4.76 1.18
N ARG A 164 -10.45 -4.73 0.02
CA ARG A 164 -9.79 -4.73 -1.29
C ARG A 164 -8.90 -3.51 -1.50
N ALA A 165 -9.39 -2.32 -1.17
CA ALA A 165 -8.63 -1.09 -1.35
C ALA A 165 -7.36 -1.09 -0.49
N ILE A 166 -7.42 -1.62 0.74
CA ILE A 166 -6.26 -1.78 1.61
C ILE A 166 -5.25 -2.74 0.98
N ALA A 167 -5.69 -3.92 0.50
CA ALA A 167 -4.78 -4.87 -0.14
C ALA A 167 -4.03 -4.26 -1.35
N LEU A 168 -4.75 -3.54 -2.23
CA LEU A 168 -4.17 -2.88 -3.40
C LEU A 168 -3.25 -1.72 -3.01
N ALA A 169 -3.65 -0.91 -2.03
CA ALA A 169 -2.86 0.19 -1.48
C ALA A 169 -1.54 -0.31 -0.89
N THR A 170 -1.59 -1.38 -0.11
CA THR A 170 -0.40 -1.99 0.50
C THR A 170 0.52 -2.57 -0.57
N PHE A 171 -0.03 -3.23 -1.60
CA PHE A 171 0.77 -3.73 -2.71
C PHE A 171 1.43 -2.62 -3.52
N ALA A 172 0.79 -1.46 -3.70
CA ALA A 172 1.38 -0.32 -4.41
C ALA A 172 2.69 0.20 -3.77
N GLN A 173 2.97 -0.16 -2.52
CA GLN A 173 4.24 0.19 -1.84
C GLN A 173 5.45 -0.62 -2.31
N MET A 174 5.26 -1.65 -3.14
CA MET A 174 6.30 -2.63 -3.50
C MET A 174 7.55 -2.06 -4.17
N GLY A 175 7.44 -0.92 -4.87
CA GLY A 175 8.60 -0.26 -5.48
C GLY A 175 9.51 0.45 -4.47
N LEU A 176 8.98 0.79 -3.30
CA LEU A 176 9.65 1.63 -2.30
C LEU A 176 9.83 0.92 -0.93
N ASN A 177 9.27 -0.26 -0.77
CA ASN A 177 9.28 -1.06 0.46
C ASN A 177 9.07 -2.55 0.09
N VAL A 178 9.17 -3.45 1.07
CA VAL A 178 8.87 -4.88 0.93
C VAL A 178 7.50 -5.20 1.56
N PRO A 179 6.37 -5.00 0.86
CA PRO A 179 5.05 -5.12 1.47
C PRO A 179 4.60 -6.55 1.76
N THR A 180 5.45 -7.55 1.47
CA THR A 180 5.10 -8.97 1.60
C THR A 180 5.61 -9.62 2.88
N ILE A 181 6.45 -8.92 3.64
CA ILE A 181 7.08 -9.41 4.87
C ILE A 181 6.77 -8.47 6.05
N GLU A 182 7.12 -8.91 7.25
CA GLU A 182 6.95 -8.16 8.50
C GLU A 182 5.48 -7.70 8.72
N VAL A 183 5.30 -6.54 9.36
CA VAL A 183 3.99 -5.99 9.71
C VAL A 183 3.19 -5.62 8.46
N ILE A 184 3.85 -5.10 7.43
CA ILE A 184 3.18 -4.71 6.19
C ILE A 184 2.69 -5.96 5.43
N GLY A 185 3.47 -7.04 5.46
CA GLY A 185 3.07 -8.36 4.97
C GLY A 185 1.83 -8.89 5.66
N MET A 186 1.74 -8.79 6.99
CA MET A 186 0.53 -9.20 7.72
C MET A 186 -0.71 -8.43 7.25
N VAL A 187 -0.57 -7.13 7.01
CA VAL A 187 -1.65 -6.30 6.45
C VAL A 187 -2.00 -6.78 5.04
N LEU A 188 -1.02 -6.91 4.13
CA LEU A 188 -1.25 -7.35 2.76
C LEU A 188 -1.98 -8.70 2.71
N TRP A 189 -1.42 -9.72 3.36
CA TRP A 189 -1.95 -11.08 3.33
C TRP A 189 -3.29 -11.20 4.05
N GLY A 190 -3.45 -10.53 5.20
CA GLY A 190 -4.70 -10.51 5.95
C GLY A 190 -5.84 -9.91 5.13
N PHE A 191 -5.62 -8.76 4.49
CA PHE A 191 -6.64 -8.10 3.70
C PHE A 191 -6.91 -8.78 2.35
N ILE A 192 -5.91 -9.40 1.72
CA ILE A 192 -6.14 -10.31 0.58
C ILE A 192 -7.03 -11.48 1.01
N GLY A 193 -6.70 -12.15 2.12
CA GLY A 193 -7.46 -13.30 2.63
C GLY A 193 -8.92 -12.97 2.91
N ILE A 194 -9.17 -11.87 3.63
CA ILE A 194 -10.54 -11.41 3.92
C ILE A 194 -11.29 -11.09 2.62
N SER A 195 -10.66 -10.37 1.70
CA SER A 195 -11.28 -9.98 0.42
C SER A 195 -11.61 -11.19 -0.45
N MET A 196 -10.73 -12.21 -0.47
CA MET A 196 -10.94 -13.45 -1.21
C MET A 196 -12.04 -14.33 -0.59
N ALA A 197 -12.10 -14.40 0.74
CA ALA A 197 -13.18 -15.10 1.44
C ALA A 197 -14.54 -14.45 1.12
N ALA A 198 -14.60 -13.12 1.16
CA ALA A 198 -15.81 -12.39 0.77
C ALA A 198 -16.17 -12.62 -0.70
N HIS A 199 -15.19 -12.60 -1.61
CA HIS A 199 -15.43 -12.88 -3.03
C HIS A 199 -16.09 -14.25 -3.24
N LYS A 200 -15.57 -15.30 -2.58
CA LYS A 200 -16.16 -16.65 -2.63
C LYS A 200 -17.56 -16.70 -2.04
N TYR A 201 -17.80 -16.03 -0.91
CA TYR A 201 -19.10 -15.97 -0.27
C TYR A 201 -20.17 -15.39 -1.20
N TYR A 202 -19.92 -14.20 -1.76
CA TYR A 202 -20.87 -13.53 -2.66
C TYR A 202 -21.05 -14.27 -3.99
N GLN A 203 -20.03 -14.99 -4.48
CA GLN A 203 -20.16 -15.86 -5.65
C GLN A 203 -21.07 -17.07 -5.37
N ALA A 204 -20.90 -17.71 -4.22
CA ALA A 204 -21.73 -18.84 -3.80
C ALA A 204 -23.20 -18.42 -3.63
N GLU A 205 -23.45 -17.29 -2.96
CA GLU A 205 -24.79 -16.74 -2.75
C GLU A 205 -25.50 -16.46 -4.09
N ARG A 206 -24.81 -15.82 -5.05
CA ARG A 206 -25.37 -15.57 -6.39
C ARG A 206 -25.72 -16.86 -7.13
N THR A 207 -24.87 -17.88 -7.02
CA THR A 207 -25.09 -19.18 -7.66
C THR A 207 -26.30 -19.90 -7.03
N ALA A 208 -26.44 -19.84 -5.71
CA ALA A 208 -27.60 -20.40 -5.00
C ALA A 208 -28.90 -19.70 -5.41
N MET A 209 -28.90 -18.36 -5.47
CA MET A 209 -30.07 -17.60 -5.92
C MET A 209 -30.46 -17.88 -7.37
N ALA A 210 -29.48 -18.10 -8.26
CA ALA A 210 -29.76 -18.47 -9.64
C ALA A 210 -30.45 -19.84 -9.75
N ARG A 211 -30.06 -20.80 -8.90
CA ARG A 211 -30.67 -22.14 -8.86
C ARG A 211 -32.10 -22.15 -8.32
N LEU A 212 -32.44 -21.24 -7.41
CA LEU A 212 -33.80 -21.13 -6.85
C LEU A 212 -34.81 -20.46 -7.80
N LYS A 213 -34.33 -19.83 -8.88
CA LYS A 213 -35.17 -19.18 -9.91
C LYS A 213 -35.46 -20.08 -11.11
N LEU A 214 -34.93 -21.30 -11.13
CA LEU A 214 -35.22 -22.37 -12.08
C LEU A 214 -36.19 -23.36 -11.44
#